data_AF-A0A9D4SEY1-F1
#
_entry.id   AF-A0A9D4SEY1-F1
#
_cell.length_a   1.000
_cell.length_b   1.000
_cell.length_c   1.000
_cell.angle_alpha   90.00
_cell.angle_beta   90.00
_cell.angle_gamma   90.00
#
_symmetry.space_group_name_H-M   'P 1'
#
loop_
_entity.id
_entity.type
_entity.pdbx_description
1 polymer ?
#
loop_
_entity_poly.entity_id
_entity_poly.type
_entity_poly.pdbx_seq_one_letter_code
_entity_poly.pdbx_strand_id
1 'polypeptide(L)'
;MIMIESSISRRRTQRISRTGLPDGARIITMGKDFNSTFKCEKDKDGFFADVEYQCRIFHRCHTAHNAGNRIQVLHYSFFCSDRLVFDQSTHTCRRRADAIPCETSPMFFDLNDRIGSDGPFLTHADIDRAKAAALNSI
;
A
#
# COMPACT_ATOMS: atom_id res chain seq x y z
N MET A 1 45.28 23.93 29.06
CA MET A 1 45.21 24.19 27.61
C MET A 1 45.67 22.88 26.95
N ILE A 2 44.88 22.02 26.31
CA ILE A 2 43.63 22.12 25.55
C ILE A 2 43.02 20.70 25.44
N MET A 3 41.70 20.65 25.62
CA MET A 3 40.63 19.90 24.93
C MET A 3 40.62 18.36 24.80
N ILE A 4 39.50 17.84 25.33
CA ILE A 4 38.85 16.54 25.24
C ILE A 4 38.48 16.23 23.79
N GLU A 5 38.67 15.00 23.30
CA GLU A 5 37.81 14.47 22.24
C GLU A 5 37.34 13.05 22.59
N SER A 6 36.12 13.02 23.13
CA SER A 6 35.27 11.85 23.25
C SER A 6 35.03 11.28 21.86
N SER A 7 35.25 9.98 21.72
CA SER A 7 34.89 9.19 20.54
C SER A 7 33.36 9.14 20.40
N ILE A 8 32.79 10.21 19.84
CA ILE A 8 31.40 10.27 19.40
C ILE A 8 31.29 9.29 18.23
N SER A 9 30.84 8.08 18.55
CA SER A 9 30.25 7.16 17.59
C SER A 9 29.24 7.93 16.75
N ARG A 10 29.55 8.14 15.47
CA ARG A 10 28.63 8.73 14.51
C ARG A 10 27.42 7.80 14.46
N ARG A 11 26.40 8.11 15.27
CA ARG A 11 25.05 7.56 15.08
C ARG A 11 24.68 7.98 13.67
N ARG A 12 24.83 7.04 12.72
CA ARG A 12 24.27 7.14 11.39
C ARG A 12 22.80 7.44 11.66
N THR A 13 22.39 8.69 11.46
CA THR A 13 20.99 9.07 11.56
C THR A 13 20.33 8.26 10.47
N GLN A 14 19.83 7.08 10.82
CA GLN A 14 18.93 6.34 9.96
C GLN A 14 17.77 7.31 9.81
N ARG A 15 17.75 8.00 8.66
CA ARG A 15 16.53 8.64 8.19
C ARG A 15 15.54 7.49 8.10
N ILE A 16 14.70 7.37 9.11
CA ILE A 16 13.58 6.46 9.10
C ILE A 16 12.77 6.90 7.89
N SER A 17 12.88 6.15 6.80
CA SER A 17 12.02 6.34 5.65
C SER A 17 10.61 6.13 6.20
N ARG A 18 9.81 7.20 6.26
CA ARG A 18 8.50 7.20 6.96
C ARG A 18 7.47 6.26 6.33
N THR A 19 7.84 5.56 5.25
CA THR A 19 7.15 4.41 4.67
C THR A 19 8.24 3.44 4.19
N GLY A 20 8.54 2.43 5.00
CA GLY A 20 9.58 1.44 4.70
C GLY A 20 9.11 0.50 3.61
N LEU A 21 9.37 0.83 2.35
CA LEU A 21 9.33 -0.16 1.28
C LEU A 21 10.47 -1.18 1.49
N PRO A 22 10.29 -2.45 1.08
CA PRO A 22 11.35 -3.45 1.12
C PRO A 22 12.59 -3.04 0.32
N ASP A 23 13.74 -3.62 0.65
CA ASP A 23 14.96 -3.49 -0.14
C ASP A 23 14.69 -3.86 -1.61
N GLY A 24 15.20 -3.04 -2.55
CA GLY A 24 14.95 -3.19 -3.98
C GLY A 24 13.77 -2.38 -4.53
N ALA A 25 12.90 -1.81 -3.69
CA ALA A 25 11.80 -0.98 -4.16
C ALA A 25 12.24 0.29 -4.91
N ARG A 26 13.46 0.77 -4.64
CA ARG A 26 14.09 1.87 -5.39
C ARG A 26 14.21 1.59 -6.89
N ILE A 27 14.26 0.33 -7.32
CA ILE A 27 14.29 -0.04 -8.74
C ILE A 27 12.95 0.36 -9.38
N ILE A 28 11.84 0.14 -8.66
CA ILE A 28 10.49 0.31 -9.19
C ILE A 28 10.01 1.77 -9.04
N THR A 29 10.57 2.51 -8.10
CA THR A 29 10.39 3.97 -7.99
C THR A 29 11.35 4.76 -8.88
N MET A 30 11.97 4.12 -9.89
CA MET A 30 12.90 4.76 -10.85
C MET A 30 14.06 5.48 -10.14
N GLY A 31 14.60 4.87 -9.09
CA GLY A 31 15.71 5.39 -8.30
C GLY A 31 15.34 6.51 -7.31
N LYS A 32 14.10 7.01 -7.33
CA LYS A 32 13.62 8.06 -6.44
C LYS A 32 13.23 7.52 -5.07
N ASP A 33 13.37 8.37 -4.06
CA ASP A 33 12.78 8.13 -2.76
C ASP A 33 11.26 8.07 -2.90
N PHE A 34 10.66 6.99 -2.41
CA PHE A 34 9.22 6.83 -2.40
C PHE A 34 8.59 7.84 -1.46
N ASN A 35 7.67 8.65 -1.97
CA ASN A 35 6.92 9.61 -1.17
C ASN A 35 5.46 9.62 -1.64
N SER A 36 4.65 8.78 -1.02
CA SER A 36 3.21 8.74 -1.28
C SER A 36 2.46 9.67 -0.34
N THR A 37 1.51 10.42 -0.91
CA THR A 37 0.57 11.24 -0.17
C THR A 37 -0.44 10.40 0.61
N PHE A 38 -0.61 9.12 0.25
CA PHE A 38 -1.51 8.19 0.94
C PHE A 38 -1.18 8.06 2.43
N LYS A 39 -2.24 8.03 3.26
CA LYS A 39 -2.16 7.79 4.69
C LYS A 39 -3.26 6.80 5.08
N CYS A 40 -2.91 5.84 5.92
CA CYS A 40 -3.93 4.99 6.54
C CYS A 40 -4.83 5.84 7.44
N GLU A 41 -6.13 5.76 7.19
CA GLU A 41 -7.14 6.33 8.07
C GLU A 41 -7.33 5.43 9.29
N LYS A 42 -7.72 6.05 10.41
CA LYS A 42 -8.05 5.31 11.62
C LYS A 42 -9.29 4.44 11.35
N ASP A 43 -9.28 3.21 11.86
CA ASP A 43 -10.40 2.26 11.75
C ASP A 43 -10.72 1.84 10.29
N LYS A 44 -9.77 2.05 9.36
CA LYS A 44 -9.80 1.60 7.96
C LYS A 44 -8.71 0.57 7.71
N ASP A 45 -8.99 -0.65 8.12
CA ASP A 45 -8.11 -1.80 7.89
C ASP A 45 -8.31 -2.35 6.47
N GLY A 46 -7.23 -2.77 5.82
CA GLY A 46 -7.30 -3.38 4.50
C GLY A 46 -6.15 -3.03 3.58
N PHE A 47 -6.36 -3.25 2.29
CA PHE A 47 -5.40 -2.95 1.23
C PHE A 47 -5.92 -1.83 0.33
N PHE A 48 -5.02 -0.93 -0.06
CA PHE A 48 -5.37 0.28 -0.78
C PHE A 48 -4.40 0.50 -1.94
N ALA A 49 -4.93 0.51 -3.15
CA ALA A 49 -4.18 0.84 -4.36
C ALA A 49 -3.70 2.30 -4.30
N ASP A 50 -2.42 2.53 -4.58
CA ASP A 50 -1.88 3.88 -4.68
C ASP A 50 -2.04 4.42 -6.11
N VAL A 51 -3.09 5.22 -6.31
CA VAL A 51 -3.41 5.81 -7.61
C VAL A 51 -2.35 6.82 -8.06
N GLU A 52 -1.69 7.52 -7.14
CA GLU A 52 -0.58 8.45 -7.43
C GLU A 52 0.59 7.72 -8.11
N TYR A 53 0.81 6.46 -7.71
CA TYR A 53 1.83 5.58 -8.27
C TYR A 53 1.28 4.60 -9.32
N GLN A 54 0.16 4.93 -9.96
CA GLN A 54 -0.48 4.15 -11.02
C GLN A 54 -0.72 2.68 -10.62
N CYS A 55 -1.00 2.45 -9.34
CA CYS A 55 -1.25 1.16 -8.72
C CYS A 55 -0.07 0.19 -8.80
N ARG A 56 1.14 0.65 -9.16
CA ARG A 56 2.37 -0.16 -8.99
C ARG A 56 2.72 -0.36 -7.52
N ILE A 57 2.22 0.52 -6.67
CA ILE A 57 2.34 0.47 -5.22
C ILE A 57 0.96 0.32 -4.63
N PHE A 58 0.87 -0.41 -3.53
CA PHE A 58 -0.31 -0.51 -2.70
C PHE A 58 0.09 -0.48 -1.23
N HIS A 59 -0.87 -0.13 -0.39
CA HIS A 59 -0.68 0.00 1.04
C HIS A 59 -1.48 -1.04 1.78
N ARG A 60 -0.94 -1.53 2.90
CA ARG A 60 -1.71 -2.27 3.90
C ARG A 60 -1.83 -1.41 5.14
N CYS A 61 -3.07 -1.18 5.56
CA CYS A 61 -3.41 -0.53 6.81
C CYS A 61 -3.91 -1.57 7.80
N HIS A 62 -3.41 -1.51 9.03
CA HIS A 62 -3.87 -2.37 10.10
C HIS A 62 -3.87 -1.63 11.43
N THR A 63 -4.99 -1.68 12.13
CA THR A 63 -5.14 -1.09 13.45
C THR A 63 -4.76 -2.11 14.52
N ALA A 64 -3.63 -1.86 15.20
CA ALA A 64 -3.17 -2.69 16.31
C ALA A 64 -3.61 -2.09 17.66
N HIS A 65 -4.14 -2.94 18.52
CA HIS A 65 -4.45 -2.62 19.91
C HIS A 65 -3.30 -3.08 20.79
N ASN A 66 -2.54 -2.12 21.34
CA ASN A 66 -1.46 -2.43 22.27
C ASN A 66 -1.96 -2.51 23.71
N ALA A 67 -1.19 -3.18 24.58
CA ALA A 67 -1.45 -3.20 26.02
C ALA A 67 -1.58 -1.75 26.56
N GLY A 68 -2.75 -1.41 27.11
CA GLY A 68 -3.07 -0.06 27.59
C GLY A 68 -4.05 0.74 26.72
N ASN A 69 -4.80 0.09 25.82
CA ASN A 69 -5.88 0.71 25.02
C ASN A 69 -5.42 1.83 24.07
N ARG A 70 -4.12 1.82 23.71
CA ARG A 70 -3.58 2.74 22.69
C ARG A 70 -3.80 2.14 21.31
N ILE A 71 -4.49 2.89 20.47
CA ILE A 71 -4.70 2.57 19.05
C ILE A 71 -3.46 2.98 18.27
N GLN A 72 -2.82 2.02 17.61
CA GLN A 72 -1.71 2.27 16.69
C GLN A 72 -2.13 1.87 15.27
N VAL A 73 -2.09 2.81 14.34
CA VAL A 73 -2.29 2.52 12.91
C VAL A 73 -0.95 2.11 12.31
N LEU A 74 -0.85 0.85 11.90
CA LEU A 74 0.31 0.30 11.19
C LEU A 74 0.10 0.50 9.68
N HIS A 75 1.08 1.11 9.04
CA HIS A 75 1.08 1.41 7.60
C HIS A 75 2.27 0.73 6.94
N TYR A 76 1.97 -0.15 5.99
CA TYR A 76 2.97 -0.81 5.15
C TYR A 76 2.74 -0.44 3.70
N SER A 77 3.81 -0.28 2.94
CA SER A 77 3.75 -0.08 1.50
C SER A 77 4.44 -1.25 0.81
N PHE A 78 3.87 -1.69 -0.29
CA PHE A 78 4.37 -2.78 -1.10
C PHE A 78 4.34 -2.38 -2.58
N PHE A 79 5.20 -2.99 -3.37
CA PHE A 79 5.19 -2.82 -4.81
C PHE A 79 4.79 -4.14 -5.47
N CYS A 80 4.15 -4.05 -6.63
CA CYS A 80 3.99 -5.18 -7.53
C CYS A 80 5.26 -5.35 -8.38
N SER A 81 5.63 -6.60 -8.69
CA SER A 81 6.76 -6.91 -9.56
C SER A 81 6.63 -6.26 -10.95
N ASP A 82 7.71 -6.29 -11.74
CA ASP A 82 7.76 -5.63 -13.05
C ASP A 82 6.52 -5.95 -13.92
N ARG A 83 5.94 -4.91 -14.51
CA ARG A 83 4.73 -4.93 -15.36
C ARG A 83 3.43 -5.37 -14.69
N LEU A 84 3.41 -5.52 -13.38
CA LEU A 84 2.18 -5.77 -12.62
C LEU A 84 1.69 -4.49 -11.92
N VAL A 85 0.39 -4.43 -11.70
CA VAL A 85 -0.28 -3.41 -10.90
C VAL A 85 -1.25 -4.07 -9.94
N PHE A 86 -1.47 -3.43 -8.79
CA PHE A 86 -2.40 -3.90 -7.79
C PHE A 86 -3.83 -3.68 -8.29
N ASP A 87 -4.56 -4.77 -8.41
CA ASP A 87 -5.98 -4.79 -8.75
C ASP A 87 -6.79 -4.80 -7.46
N GLN A 88 -7.33 -3.64 -7.12
CA GLN A 88 -8.13 -3.45 -5.91
C GLN A 88 -9.39 -4.31 -5.86
N SER A 89 -9.92 -4.75 -7.02
CA SER A 89 -11.13 -5.60 -7.06
C SER A 89 -10.86 -7.04 -6.63
N THR A 90 -9.60 -7.47 -6.65
CA THR A 90 -9.21 -8.85 -6.31
C THR A 90 -8.16 -8.94 -5.21
N HIS A 91 -7.63 -7.79 -4.77
CA HIS A 91 -6.54 -7.68 -3.79
C HIS A 91 -5.25 -8.40 -4.22
N THR A 92 -4.95 -8.40 -5.52
CA THR A 92 -3.77 -9.08 -6.08
C THR A 92 -3.02 -8.22 -7.08
N CYS A 93 -1.72 -8.48 -7.25
CA CYS A 93 -0.94 -7.90 -8.34
C CYS A 93 -1.24 -8.65 -9.64
N ARG A 94 -1.72 -7.94 -10.67
CA ARG A 94 -2.10 -8.50 -11.97
C ARG A 94 -1.48 -7.71 -13.11
N ARG A 95 -1.45 -8.28 -14.32
CA ARG A 95 -1.04 -7.55 -15.52
C ARG A 95 -2.01 -6.40 -15.74
N ARG A 96 -1.51 -5.24 -16.21
CA ARG A 96 -2.35 -4.06 -16.41
C ARG A 96 -3.56 -4.30 -17.34
N ALA A 97 -3.43 -5.20 -18.31
CA ALA A 97 -4.52 -5.58 -19.22
C ALA A 97 -5.60 -6.47 -18.57
N ASP A 98 -5.27 -7.13 -17.45
CA ASP A 98 -6.18 -8.03 -16.75
C ASP A 98 -6.78 -7.38 -15.49
N ALA A 99 -6.19 -6.28 -15.02
CA ALA A 99 -6.62 -5.52 -13.85
C ALA A 99 -7.68 -4.48 -14.21
N ILE A 100 -8.47 -4.05 -13.22
CA ILE A 100 -9.28 -2.84 -13.37
C ILE A 100 -8.39 -1.61 -13.63
N PRO A 101 -8.92 -0.55 -14.28
CA PRO A 101 -8.21 0.72 -14.42
C PRO A 101 -7.84 1.27 -13.05
N CYS A 102 -6.61 1.73 -12.90
CA CYS A 102 -6.07 2.11 -11.60
C CYS A 102 -6.91 3.21 -10.93
N GLU A 103 -7.39 4.16 -11.73
CA GLU A 103 -8.19 5.31 -11.32
C GLU A 103 -9.55 4.89 -10.74
N THR A 104 -10.05 3.70 -11.11
CA THR A 104 -11.30 3.14 -10.59
C THR A 104 -11.10 2.34 -9.29
N SER A 105 -9.86 2.09 -8.88
CA SER A 105 -9.55 1.33 -7.65
C SER A 105 -10.30 1.82 -6.41
N PRO A 106 -10.43 3.13 -6.14
CA PRO A 106 -11.16 3.60 -4.95
C PRO A 106 -12.62 3.10 -4.86
N MET A 107 -13.25 2.77 -6.00
CA MET A 107 -14.61 2.21 -6.03
C MET A 107 -14.71 0.78 -5.47
N PHE A 108 -13.57 0.13 -5.20
CA PHE A 108 -13.48 -1.23 -4.66
C PHE A 108 -12.87 -1.26 -3.24
N PHE A 109 -12.67 -0.10 -2.59
CA PHE A 109 -12.19 -0.05 -1.21
C PHE A 109 -13.20 -0.64 -0.21
N ASP A 110 -14.49 -0.73 -0.57
CA ASP A 110 -15.53 -1.42 0.20
C ASP A 110 -15.23 -2.92 0.41
N LEU A 111 -14.48 -3.54 -0.51
CA LEU A 111 -14.11 -4.94 -0.39
C LEU A 111 -13.15 -5.21 0.79
N ASN A 112 -12.50 -4.18 1.33
CA ASN A 112 -11.67 -4.31 2.52
C ASN A 112 -12.48 -4.76 3.76
N ASP A 113 -13.76 -4.38 3.83
CA ASP A 113 -14.64 -4.73 4.95
C ASP A 113 -14.95 -6.24 5.02
N ARG A 114 -14.60 -6.99 3.97
CA ARG A 114 -14.83 -8.44 3.86
C ARG A 114 -13.60 -9.28 4.16
N ILE A 115 -12.45 -8.66 4.42
CA ILE A 115 -11.21 -9.37 4.73
C ILE A 115 -11.39 -10.14 6.05
N GLY A 116 -11.19 -11.47 6.00
CA GLY A 116 -11.33 -12.34 7.16
C GLY A 116 -12.78 -12.77 7.47
N SER A 117 -13.74 -12.46 6.60
CA SER A 117 -15.10 -13.00 6.72
C SER A 117 -15.18 -14.47 6.23
N ASP A 118 -16.16 -15.23 6.73
CA ASP A 118 -16.36 -16.66 6.41
C ASP A 118 -17.00 -16.92 5.03
N GLY A 119 -17.11 -15.90 4.17
CA GLY A 119 -17.77 -15.96 2.88
C GLY A 119 -16.83 -15.88 1.67
N PRO A 120 -17.37 -16.05 0.45
CA PRO A 120 -16.61 -15.72 -0.75
C PRO A 120 -16.25 -14.24 -0.73
N PHE A 121 -14.98 -13.94 -1.01
CA PHE A 121 -14.50 -12.55 -1.01
C PHE A 121 -15.25 -11.68 -2.03
N LEU A 122 -15.46 -12.23 -3.24
CA LEU A 122 -16.20 -11.59 -4.33
C LEU A 122 -17.56 -12.24 -4.53
N THR A 123 -18.57 -11.40 -4.75
CA THR A 123 -19.87 -11.79 -5.25
C THR A 123 -19.94 -11.65 -6.77
N HIS A 124 -20.97 -12.22 -7.40
CA HIS A 124 -21.22 -12.02 -8.82
C HIS A 124 -21.37 -10.53 -9.18
N ALA A 125 -22.00 -9.74 -8.30
CA ALA A 125 -22.15 -8.30 -8.52
C ALA A 125 -20.80 -7.56 -8.51
N ASP A 126 -19.85 -7.95 -7.65
CA ASP A 126 -18.52 -7.35 -7.64
C ASP A 126 -17.73 -7.70 -8.91
N ILE A 127 -17.87 -8.93 -9.39
CA ILE A 127 -17.27 -9.39 -10.65
C ILE A 127 -17.83 -8.59 -11.83
N ASP A 128 -19.14 -8.40 -11.90
CA ASP A 128 -19.78 -7.64 -12.98
C ASP A 128 -19.41 -6.16 -12.92
N ARG A 129 -19.29 -5.58 -11.72
CA ARG A 129 -18.77 -4.22 -11.52
C ARG A 129 -17.32 -4.09 -11.99
N ALA A 130 -16.46 -5.05 -11.68
CA ALA A 130 -15.07 -5.07 -12.14
C ALA A 130 -14.95 -5.20 -13.66
N LYS A 131 -15.77 -6.06 -14.28
CA LYS A 131 -15.84 -6.18 -15.75
C LYS A 131 -16.31 -4.88 -16.40
N ALA A 132 -17.34 -4.24 -15.86
CA ALA A 132 -17.84 -2.96 -16.37
C ALA A 132 -16.76 -1.87 -16.26
N ALA A 133 -16.03 -1.80 -15.15
CA ALA A 133 -14.92 -0.87 -14.99
C ALA A 133 -13.80 -1.11 -16.04
N ALA A 134 -13.46 -2.36 -16.32
CA ALA A 134 -12.47 -2.72 -17.32
C ALA A 134 -12.89 -2.37 -18.77
N LEU A 135 -14.20 -2.42 -19.07
CA LEU A 135 -14.73 -2.12 -20.41
C LEU A 135 -14.84 -0.62 -20.71
N ASN A 136 -15.04 0.22 -19.69
CA ASN A 136 -15.21 1.68 -19.84
C ASN A 136 -13.89 2.46 -19.97
N SER A 137 -12.77 1.78 -20.17
CA SER A 137 -11.42 2.38 -20.32
C SER A 137 -10.82 2.22 -21.71
N ILE A 138 -11.68 1.98 -22.70
CA ILE A 138 -11.38 1.96 -24.14
C ILE A 138 -11.98 3.20 -24.78
#